data_AF-A0A9D5I9A0-F1
#
_entry.id   AF-A0A9D5I9A0-F1
#
_cell.length_a   1.000
_cell.length_b   1.000
_cell.length_c   1.000
_cell.angle_alpha   90.00
_cell.angle_beta   90.00
_cell.angle_gamma   90.00
#
_symmetry.space_group_name_H-M   'P 1'
#
loop_
_entity.id
_entity.type
_entity.pdbx_description
1 polymer ?
#
loop_
_entity_poly.entity_id
_entity_poly.type
_entity_poly.pdbx_seq_one_letter_code
_entity_poly.pdbx_strand_id
1 'polypeptide(L)'
;MAKPLKPTKPTRPPEPAKPAKPAKPAKPAKAARAARRAAAPPPGPTAPDLGALRQAIDHIDQTIIHALNRRAELVVQVGQYKRAHGIPVYAPHREAEVLSRVLGHSRGPLQPRTIEAVYREVMSGSFALERPISIGFLGPRGSFSHVAAVKHFGSSVDFQDLREIAGVFTEVERGHVEYGLVPIENSIHGGVTESLDAFIAQGARDDEARVRVYAEVQLEIHHALMANCAPDQVHTIYSKPEVFSQCRNWLATQYPKAELVPVASSSRAVQIVAQQSVGRTPGEPGPSAAAIGNALAGELYGVHVLFPRIEDNPNNITRFCVIARQSALRSGDDKTSIMFATVNKPGALVSVLQDFHAAGVNLTHIDKRPSGRTNWSYTFFIDAQGHASDAHLSKALESARRHCKELHILGSYPRSKRILA
;
A
#
# COMPACT_ATOMS: atom_id res chain seq x y z
N MET A 1 22.99 88.70 5.32
CA MET A 1 23.65 87.37 5.33
C MET A 1 23.67 86.85 6.76
N ALA A 2 22.99 85.75 7.06
CA ALA A 2 22.93 85.18 8.40
C ALA A 2 23.46 83.73 8.39
N LYS A 3 24.40 83.40 9.28
CA LYS A 3 24.94 82.05 9.47
C LYS A 3 24.24 81.36 10.66
N PRO A 4 23.97 80.04 10.60
CA PRO A 4 23.22 79.33 11.64
C PRO A 4 24.06 78.95 12.87
N LEU A 5 23.36 78.45 13.90
CA LEU A 5 23.83 78.23 15.27
C LEU A 5 25.02 77.26 15.39
N LYS A 6 25.84 77.47 16.43
CA LYS A 6 26.70 76.46 17.06
C LYS A 6 26.16 76.14 18.47
N PRO A 7 25.91 74.87 18.85
CA PRO A 7 25.57 74.51 20.22
C PRO A 7 26.82 74.44 21.12
N THR A 8 26.64 74.73 22.40
CA THR A 8 27.67 74.70 23.45
C THR A 8 27.85 73.30 24.06
N LYS A 9 29.08 72.97 24.47
CA LYS A 9 29.41 71.82 25.34
C LYS A 9 29.42 72.24 26.81
N PRO A 10 29.17 71.30 27.74
CA PRO A 10 30.04 71.20 28.90
C PRO A 10 30.44 69.75 29.29
N THR A 11 31.74 69.57 29.57
CA THR A 11 32.40 68.69 30.57
C THR A 11 32.07 67.18 30.74
N ARG A 12 33.15 66.38 30.83
CA ARG A 12 33.31 64.94 31.23
C ARG A 12 34.45 64.92 32.32
N PRO A 13 34.82 63.85 33.08
CA PRO A 13 34.35 62.44 33.19
C PRO A 13 34.06 62.05 34.69
N PRO A 14 34.02 60.78 35.22
CA PRO A 14 34.52 59.45 34.75
C PRO A 14 33.57 58.23 34.79
N GLU A 15 34.07 57.10 34.27
CA GLU A 15 33.54 55.71 34.26
C GLU A 15 34.09 54.88 35.46
N PRO A 16 33.78 53.57 35.62
CA PRO A 16 32.47 52.87 35.56
C PRO A 16 32.22 51.98 36.81
N ALA A 17 30.96 51.60 37.10
CA ALA A 17 30.63 50.71 38.22
C ALA A 17 30.37 49.24 37.79
N LYS A 18 31.02 48.28 38.47
CA LYS A 18 30.82 46.82 38.33
C LYS A 18 29.85 46.26 39.40
N PRO A 19 29.21 45.08 39.18
CA PRO A 19 28.10 44.60 40.00
C PRO A 19 28.52 43.91 41.32
N ALA A 20 27.60 43.82 42.29
CA ALA A 20 27.86 43.33 43.64
C ALA A 20 26.98 42.12 44.08
N LYS A 21 27.59 41.29 44.95
CA LYS A 21 27.06 40.21 45.81
C LYS A 21 28.10 40.02 46.94
N PRO A 22 27.84 39.31 48.07
CA PRO A 22 26.58 38.99 48.78
C PRO A 22 26.66 39.36 50.30
N ALA A 23 25.70 38.96 51.15
CA ALA A 23 25.85 38.99 52.63
C ALA A 23 25.03 37.93 53.41
N LYS A 24 25.57 37.52 54.57
CA LYS A 24 25.08 36.65 55.69
C LYS A 24 26.06 36.88 56.89
N PRO A 25 25.88 36.38 58.15
CA PRO A 25 24.81 35.57 58.77
C PRO A 25 24.36 36.07 60.19
N ALA A 26 23.45 35.34 60.88
CA ALA A 26 23.42 35.19 62.36
C ALA A 26 22.59 33.96 62.82
N LYS A 27 22.88 33.41 64.02
CA LYS A 27 22.17 32.35 64.78
C LYS A 27 22.12 32.77 66.26
N PRO A 28 21.11 32.38 67.06
CA PRO A 28 21.11 31.11 67.82
C PRO A 28 19.75 30.37 67.67
N ALA A 29 19.33 29.33 68.42
CA ALA A 29 19.86 28.62 69.60
C ALA A 29 19.57 27.09 69.53
N LYS A 30 19.27 26.42 70.66
CA LYS A 30 18.73 25.05 70.78
C LYS A 30 17.58 25.00 71.79
N ALA A 31 16.50 24.30 71.50
CA ALA A 31 15.61 23.66 72.48
C ALA A 31 14.83 22.53 71.80
N ALA A 32 14.65 21.38 72.46
CA ALA A 32 13.97 20.21 71.91
C ALA A 32 12.74 19.84 72.74
N ARG A 33 11.61 19.49 72.10
CA ARG A 33 10.60 18.63 72.73
C ARG A 33 9.62 17.96 71.76
N ALA A 34 9.33 16.70 72.09
CA ALA A 34 8.10 15.94 71.82
C ALA A 34 7.67 15.67 70.36
N ALA A 35 7.89 14.41 69.99
CA ALA A 35 7.29 13.70 68.88
C ALA A 35 5.77 13.90 68.69
N ARG A 36 5.37 13.96 67.41
CA ARG A 36 4.07 13.44 66.96
C ARG A 36 4.28 12.67 65.66
N ARG A 37 4.37 11.34 65.75
CA ARG A 37 4.41 10.43 64.60
C ARG A 37 3.09 10.57 63.81
N ALA A 38 3.10 11.33 62.72
CA ALA A 38 2.17 11.09 61.63
C ALA A 38 2.71 9.90 60.84
N ALA A 39 2.00 8.77 60.86
CA ALA A 39 2.36 7.63 60.03
C ALA A 39 2.24 8.04 58.55
N ALA A 40 3.26 7.75 57.75
CA ALA A 40 3.13 7.86 56.30
C ALA A 40 2.01 6.90 55.84
N PRO A 41 1.20 7.27 54.82
CA PRO A 41 0.27 6.34 54.23
C PRO A 41 1.04 5.11 53.72
N PRO A 42 0.45 3.90 53.77
CA PRO A 42 1.13 2.71 53.27
C PRO A 42 1.47 2.91 51.78
N PRO A 43 2.60 2.37 51.30
CA PRO A 43 2.89 2.40 49.88
C PRO A 43 1.77 1.66 49.15
N GLY A 44 1.12 2.36 48.22
CA GLY A 44 0.27 1.70 47.23
C GLY A 44 1.10 0.66 46.45
N PRO A 45 0.45 -0.30 45.77
CA PRO A 45 1.15 -1.38 45.08
C PRO A 45 2.24 -0.79 44.18
N THR A 46 3.49 -1.14 44.48
CA THR A 46 4.66 -0.60 43.79
C THR A 46 4.53 -0.90 42.31
N ALA A 47 4.51 0.16 41.48
CA ALA A 47 4.54 0.00 40.04
C ALA A 47 5.72 -0.94 39.67
N PRO A 48 5.51 -1.91 38.76
CA PRO A 48 6.54 -2.87 38.40
C PRO A 48 7.81 -2.14 37.94
N ASP A 49 8.96 -2.57 38.46
CA ASP A 49 10.24 -1.95 38.12
C ASP A 49 10.46 -2.00 36.61
N LEU A 50 10.69 -0.83 36.02
CA LEU A 50 10.95 -0.66 34.60
C LEU A 50 12.21 -1.43 34.15
N GLY A 51 13.19 -1.60 35.05
CA GLY A 51 14.37 -2.44 34.82
C GLY A 51 13.98 -3.91 34.63
N ALA A 52 13.29 -4.49 35.61
CA ALA A 52 12.80 -5.87 35.55
C ALA A 52 11.86 -6.12 34.34
N LEU A 53 10.96 -5.19 34.01
CA LEU A 53 10.10 -5.31 32.83
C LEU A 53 10.88 -5.35 31.52
N ARG A 54 11.93 -4.54 31.38
CA ARG A 54 12.79 -4.55 30.18
C ARG A 54 13.55 -5.86 30.04
N GLN A 55 14.13 -6.38 31.12
CA GLN A 55 14.80 -7.68 31.11
C GLN A 55 13.86 -8.83 30.74
N ALA A 56 12.60 -8.77 31.17
CA ALA A 56 11.58 -9.74 30.76
C ALA A 56 11.24 -9.64 29.26
N ILE A 57 11.19 -8.42 28.70
CA ILE A 57 11.04 -8.19 27.26
C ILE A 57 12.26 -8.74 26.49
N ASP A 58 13.48 -8.43 26.90
CA ASP A 58 14.72 -8.89 26.26
C ASP A 58 14.77 -10.44 26.14
N HIS A 59 14.29 -11.16 27.17
CA HIS A 59 14.21 -12.62 27.16
C HIS A 59 13.11 -13.16 26.23
N ILE A 60 11.97 -12.47 26.12
CA ILE A 60 10.93 -12.79 25.15
C ILE A 60 11.42 -12.54 23.73
N ASP A 61 12.13 -11.44 23.48
CA ASP A 61 12.68 -11.11 22.16
C ASP A 61 13.74 -12.14 21.71
N GLN A 62 14.61 -12.60 22.61
CA GLN A 62 15.49 -13.76 22.34
C GLN A 62 14.69 -15.00 21.92
N THR A 63 13.59 -15.30 22.62
CA THR A 63 12.72 -16.45 22.31
C THR A 63 12.04 -16.29 20.94
N ILE A 64 11.60 -15.07 20.59
CA ILE A 64 11.04 -14.74 19.27
C ILE A 64 12.09 -14.97 18.17
N ILE A 65 13.31 -14.47 18.34
CA ILE A 65 14.40 -14.68 17.36
C ILE A 65 14.74 -16.16 17.19
N HIS A 66 14.83 -16.93 18.28
CA HIS A 66 15.04 -18.39 18.19
C HIS A 66 13.90 -19.10 17.44
N ALA A 67 12.64 -18.73 17.69
CA ALA A 67 11.49 -19.30 16.99
C ALA A 67 11.47 -18.92 15.49
N LEU A 68 11.85 -17.68 15.15
CA LEU A 68 11.97 -17.23 13.76
C LEU A 68 13.08 -17.97 13.01
N ASN A 69 14.26 -18.14 13.64
CA ASN A 69 15.37 -18.90 13.05
C ASN A 69 14.98 -20.37 12.83
N ARG A 70 14.35 -21.02 13.83
CA ARG A 70 13.87 -22.40 13.67
C ARG A 70 12.80 -22.54 12.60
N ARG A 71 11.95 -21.52 12.42
CA ARG A 71 11.00 -21.46 11.29
C ARG A 71 11.73 -21.31 9.95
N ALA A 72 12.78 -20.49 9.88
CA ALA A 72 13.58 -20.30 8.67
C ALA A 72 14.31 -21.59 8.24
N GLU A 73 14.85 -22.37 9.18
CA GLU A 73 15.43 -23.71 8.91
C GLU A 73 14.42 -24.67 8.26
N LEU A 74 13.17 -24.66 8.71
CA LEU A 74 12.08 -25.45 8.10
C LEU A 74 11.69 -24.92 6.72
N VAL A 75 11.70 -23.59 6.52
CA VAL A 75 11.47 -22.96 5.21
C VAL A 75 12.55 -23.38 4.20
N VAL A 76 13.83 -23.46 4.60
CA VAL A 76 14.90 -23.94 3.71
C VAL A 76 14.64 -25.38 3.23
N GLN A 77 14.19 -26.27 4.12
CA GLN A 77 13.81 -27.64 3.75
C GLN A 77 12.59 -27.68 2.83
N VAL A 78 11.57 -26.86 3.10
CA VAL A 78 10.41 -26.69 2.21
C VAL A 78 10.83 -26.15 0.84
N GLY A 79 11.76 -25.19 0.77
CA GLY A 79 12.30 -24.64 -0.47
C GLY A 79 13.14 -25.64 -1.27
N GLN A 80 13.86 -26.55 -0.60
CA GLN A 80 14.52 -27.70 -1.27
C GLN A 80 13.47 -28.65 -1.86
N TYR A 81 12.46 -29.03 -1.07
CA TYR A 81 11.37 -29.90 -1.53
C TYR A 81 10.60 -29.29 -2.72
N LYS A 82 10.21 -28.03 -2.62
CA LYS A 82 9.48 -27.32 -3.69
C LYS A 82 10.29 -27.26 -4.99
N ARG A 83 11.59 -26.92 -4.92
CA ARG A 83 12.48 -26.91 -6.09
C ARG A 83 12.61 -28.29 -6.75
N ALA A 84 12.73 -29.36 -5.96
CA ALA A 84 12.81 -30.72 -6.48
C ALA A 84 11.51 -31.20 -7.18
N HIS A 85 10.36 -30.62 -6.84
CA HIS A 85 9.04 -31.02 -7.36
C HIS A 85 8.38 -29.96 -8.26
N GLY A 86 9.09 -28.89 -8.62
CA GLY A 86 8.54 -27.81 -9.46
C GLY A 86 7.40 -27.00 -8.82
N ILE A 87 7.26 -27.04 -7.49
CA ILE A 87 6.15 -26.39 -6.78
C ILE A 87 6.43 -24.87 -6.63
N PRO A 88 5.44 -23.98 -6.90
CA PRO A 88 5.60 -22.54 -6.71
C PRO A 88 6.00 -22.13 -5.28
N VAL A 89 6.83 -21.10 -5.18
CA VAL A 89 7.27 -20.50 -3.90
C VAL A 89 6.09 -19.83 -3.20
N TYR A 90 5.50 -18.81 -3.84
CA TYR A 90 4.32 -18.12 -3.32
C TYR A 90 3.04 -18.90 -3.68
N ALA A 91 2.20 -19.12 -2.67
CA ALA A 91 1.00 -19.93 -2.72
C ALA A 91 -0.12 -19.26 -1.89
N PRO A 92 -1.10 -18.58 -2.52
CA PRO A 92 -2.00 -17.65 -1.84
C PRO A 92 -2.99 -18.35 -0.90
N HIS A 93 -3.44 -19.56 -1.26
CA HIS A 93 -4.28 -20.39 -0.38
C HIS A 93 -3.55 -20.72 0.94
N ARG A 94 -2.24 -20.94 0.89
CA ARG A 94 -1.41 -21.23 2.06
C ARG A 94 -1.08 -19.96 2.85
N GLU A 95 -0.90 -18.82 2.19
CA GLU A 95 -0.79 -17.51 2.87
C GLU A 95 -2.06 -17.22 3.68
N ALA A 96 -3.23 -17.30 3.04
CA ALA A 96 -4.53 -17.08 3.68
C ALA A 96 -4.76 -18.04 4.86
N GLU A 97 -4.39 -19.31 4.71
CA GLU A 97 -4.44 -20.31 5.79
C GLU A 97 -3.51 -19.95 6.96
N VAL A 98 -2.26 -19.56 6.69
CA VAL A 98 -1.30 -19.18 7.74
C VAL A 98 -1.78 -17.94 8.49
N LEU A 99 -2.20 -16.88 7.79
CA LEU A 99 -2.72 -15.66 8.40
C LEU A 99 -3.97 -15.94 9.24
N SER A 100 -4.93 -16.71 8.71
CA SER A 100 -6.15 -17.11 9.43
C SER A 100 -5.82 -17.84 10.74
N ARG A 101 -4.91 -18.83 10.71
CA ARG A 101 -4.48 -19.54 11.92
C ARG A 101 -3.79 -18.61 12.91
N VAL A 102 -2.86 -17.77 12.46
CA VAL A 102 -2.10 -16.87 13.34
C VAL A 102 -3.02 -15.87 14.04
N LEU A 103 -3.93 -15.24 13.30
CA LEU A 103 -4.91 -14.32 13.87
C LEU A 103 -5.85 -15.02 14.85
N GLY A 104 -6.26 -16.26 14.59
CA GLY A 104 -7.06 -17.08 15.52
C GLY A 104 -6.34 -17.44 16.84
N HIS A 105 -5.00 -17.43 16.87
CA HIS A 105 -4.20 -17.63 18.08
C HIS A 105 -3.85 -16.31 18.79
N SER A 106 -3.99 -15.15 18.12
CA SER A 106 -3.64 -13.84 18.68
C SER A 106 -4.66 -13.37 19.71
N ARG A 107 -4.47 -13.78 20.97
CA ARG A 107 -5.26 -13.33 22.13
C ARG A 107 -4.57 -12.23 22.96
N GLY A 108 -3.45 -11.70 22.46
CA GLY A 108 -2.65 -10.68 23.13
C GLY A 108 -3.14 -9.24 22.91
N PRO A 109 -2.47 -8.23 23.49
CA PRO A 109 -2.85 -6.82 23.37
C PRO A 109 -2.49 -6.19 22.02
N LEU A 110 -1.75 -6.89 21.15
CA LEU A 110 -1.40 -6.41 19.83
C LEU A 110 -2.60 -6.48 18.89
N GLN A 111 -2.82 -5.40 18.13
CA GLN A 111 -3.89 -5.34 17.14
C GLN A 111 -3.68 -6.37 16.02
N PRO A 112 -4.75 -7.00 15.48
CA PRO A 112 -4.65 -7.99 14.40
C PRO A 112 -3.76 -7.55 13.22
N ARG A 113 -3.91 -6.30 12.78
CA ARG A 113 -3.11 -5.69 11.70
C ARG A 113 -1.59 -5.70 11.96
N THR A 114 -1.17 -5.62 13.23
CA THR A 114 0.25 -5.61 13.63
C THR A 114 0.84 -7.00 13.54
N ILE A 115 0.10 -8.00 14.04
CA ILE A 115 0.49 -9.42 13.93
C ILE A 115 0.58 -9.84 12.46
N GLU A 116 -0.40 -9.42 11.65
CA GLU A 116 -0.39 -9.66 10.21
C GLU A 116 0.82 -9.02 9.52
N ALA A 117 1.15 -7.76 9.82
CA ALA A 117 2.32 -7.09 9.22
C ALA A 117 3.64 -7.81 9.56
N VAL A 118 3.81 -8.27 10.81
CA VAL A 118 4.96 -9.09 11.22
C VAL A 118 5.00 -10.40 10.43
N TYR A 119 3.89 -11.13 10.34
CA TYR A 119 3.86 -12.40 9.61
C TYR A 119 4.04 -12.23 8.10
N ARG A 120 3.59 -11.12 7.51
CA ARG A 120 3.87 -10.78 6.10
C ARG A 120 5.36 -10.62 5.86
N GLU A 121 6.09 -9.81 6.64
CA GLU A 121 7.54 -9.67 6.43
C GLU A 121 8.30 -10.98 6.72
N VAL A 122 7.86 -11.76 7.72
CA VAL A 122 8.40 -13.10 7.97
C VAL A 122 8.16 -14.05 6.79
N MET A 123 7.01 -13.98 6.11
CA MET A 123 6.74 -14.73 4.87
C MET A 123 7.53 -14.17 3.68
N SER A 124 7.68 -12.85 3.56
CA SER A 124 8.50 -12.20 2.53
C SER A 124 9.94 -12.67 2.58
N GLY A 125 10.59 -12.58 3.75
CA GLY A 125 11.94 -13.11 3.97
C GLY A 125 12.04 -14.63 3.79
N SER A 126 10.92 -15.37 3.92
CA SER A 126 10.90 -16.80 3.61
C SER A 126 11.02 -17.08 2.11
N PHE A 127 10.45 -16.24 1.25
CA PHE A 127 10.54 -16.43 -0.21
C PHE A 127 12.00 -16.40 -0.67
N ALA A 128 12.79 -15.43 -0.19
CA ALA A 128 14.22 -15.32 -0.50
C ALA A 128 15.04 -16.57 -0.10
N LEU A 129 14.63 -17.29 0.95
CA LEU A 129 15.28 -18.55 1.37
C LEU A 129 14.88 -19.76 0.50
N GLU A 130 13.72 -19.73 -0.15
CA GLU A 130 13.28 -20.80 -1.05
C GLU A 130 13.84 -20.61 -2.47
N ARG A 131 13.60 -19.43 -3.06
CA ARG A 131 14.12 -18.91 -4.33
C ARG A 131 13.67 -17.44 -4.47
N PRO A 132 14.54 -16.51 -4.89
CA PRO A 132 14.13 -15.13 -5.20
C PRO A 132 12.92 -15.10 -6.14
N ILE A 133 11.89 -14.35 -5.77
CA ILE A 133 10.70 -14.14 -6.60
C ILE A 133 10.69 -12.72 -7.12
N SER A 134 10.39 -12.60 -8.41
CA SER A 134 10.32 -11.33 -9.11
C SER A 134 8.87 -10.92 -9.42
N ILE A 135 8.54 -9.66 -9.14
CA ILE A 135 7.20 -9.09 -9.26
C ILE A 135 7.23 -7.93 -10.28
N GLY A 136 6.63 -8.14 -11.44
CA GLY A 136 6.42 -7.09 -12.44
C GLY A 136 5.19 -6.23 -12.14
N PHE A 137 5.26 -4.92 -12.30
CA PHE A 137 4.11 -4.02 -12.07
C PHE A 137 4.18 -2.78 -12.95
N LEU A 138 3.04 -2.09 -13.14
CA LEU A 138 3.01 -0.79 -13.84
C LEU A 138 3.74 0.29 -13.01
N GLY A 139 4.88 0.73 -13.52
CA GLY A 139 5.73 1.74 -12.90
C GLY A 139 5.24 3.19 -13.05
N PRO A 140 6.10 4.18 -12.72
CA PRO A 140 7.43 3.97 -12.14
C PRO A 140 7.37 3.54 -10.67
N ARG A 141 8.50 3.12 -10.08
CA ARG A 141 8.64 2.93 -8.62
C ARG A 141 8.01 4.07 -7.82
N GLY A 142 7.30 3.72 -6.75
CA GLY A 142 6.44 4.65 -6.02
C GLY A 142 5.04 4.85 -6.61
N SER A 143 4.66 4.17 -7.70
CA SER A 143 3.26 4.10 -8.16
C SER A 143 2.36 3.39 -7.13
N PHE A 144 1.03 3.54 -7.23
CA PHE A 144 0.12 2.74 -6.39
C PHE A 144 0.25 1.23 -6.65
N SER A 145 0.64 0.81 -7.86
CA SER A 145 0.99 -0.58 -8.16
C SER A 145 2.24 -1.03 -7.39
N HIS A 146 3.27 -0.17 -7.26
CA HIS A 146 4.42 -0.45 -6.40
C HIS A 146 4.01 -0.57 -4.93
N VAL A 147 3.17 0.33 -4.43
CA VAL A 147 2.65 0.29 -3.05
C VAL A 147 1.88 -1.01 -2.78
N ALA A 148 0.98 -1.41 -3.68
CA ALA A 148 0.25 -2.67 -3.57
C ALA A 148 1.18 -3.89 -3.62
N ALA A 149 2.21 -3.88 -4.46
CA ALA A 149 3.18 -4.97 -4.55
C ALA A 149 3.99 -5.11 -3.25
N VAL A 150 4.53 -4.02 -2.71
CA VAL A 150 5.26 -4.00 -1.43
C VAL A 150 4.37 -4.41 -0.26
N LYS A 151 3.14 -3.86 -0.15
CA LYS A 151 2.23 -4.18 0.96
C LYS A 151 1.65 -5.60 0.90
N HIS A 152 1.68 -6.24 -0.28
CA HIS A 152 1.22 -7.63 -0.45
C HIS A 152 2.35 -8.64 -0.26
N PHE A 153 3.45 -8.53 -1.02
CA PHE A 153 4.56 -9.49 -1.01
C PHE A 153 5.61 -9.21 0.08
N GLY A 154 5.54 -8.07 0.75
CA GLY A 154 6.55 -7.58 1.70
C GLY A 154 7.81 -7.05 1.00
N SER A 155 8.83 -6.76 1.81
CA SER A 155 10.03 -6.02 1.38
C SER A 155 11.14 -6.87 0.73
N SER A 156 11.11 -8.20 0.88
CA SER A 156 12.24 -9.10 0.54
C SER A 156 12.10 -9.78 -0.83
N VAL A 157 11.54 -9.08 -1.82
CA VAL A 157 11.27 -9.59 -3.18
C VAL A 157 11.74 -8.60 -4.26
N ASP A 158 11.99 -9.10 -5.47
CA ASP A 158 12.55 -8.28 -6.55
C ASP A 158 11.45 -7.55 -7.35
N PHE A 159 11.34 -6.24 -7.15
CA PHE A 159 10.34 -5.39 -7.82
C PHE A 159 10.84 -4.84 -9.17
N GLN A 160 10.22 -5.31 -10.26
CA GLN A 160 10.50 -4.90 -11.64
C GLN A 160 9.49 -3.87 -12.16
N ASP A 161 10.01 -2.70 -12.54
CA ASP A 161 9.29 -1.56 -13.10
C ASP A 161 9.00 -1.79 -14.59
N LEU A 162 7.73 -1.89 -14.98
CA LEU A 162 7.30 -2.07 -16.36
C LEU A 162 6.47 -0.87 -16.83
N ARG A 163 6.69 -0.45 -18.08
CA ARG A 163 6.13 0.79 -18.64
C ARG A 163 4.64 0.72 -18.99
N GLU A 164 4.13 -0.48 -19.25
CA GLU A 164 2.77 -0.73 -19.74
C GLU A 164 2.19 -1.97 -19.09
N ILE A 165 0.87 -1.98 -18.85
CA ILE A 165 0.16 -3.12 -18.26
C ILE A 165 0.29 -4.38 -19.14
N ALA A 166 0.15 -4.26 -20.46
CA ALA A 166 0.34 -5.37 -21.40
C ALA A 166 1.77 -5.96 -21.34
N GLY A 167 2.76 -5.12 -20.99
CA GLY A 167 4.12 -5.57 -20.69
C GLY A 167 4.18 -6.51 -19.48
N VAL A 168 3.44 -6.20 -18.40
CA VAL A 168 3.34 -7.07 -17.20
C VAL A 168 2.86 -8.48 -17.57
N PHE A 169 1.81 -8.58 -18.40
CA PHE A 169 1.34 -9.87 -18.90
C PHE A 169 2.40 -10.60 -19.74
N THR A 170 3.09 -9.88 -20.62
CA THR A 170 4.12 -10.43 -21.52
C THR A 170 5.31 -11.01 -20.75
N GLU A 171 5.79 -10.31 -19.72
CA GLU A 171 6.94 -10.75 -18.94
C GLU A 171 6.58 -11.90 -17.98
N VAL A 172 5.34 -11.98 -17.49
CA VAL A 172 4.80 -13.15 -16.77
C VAL A 172 4.64 -14.35 -17.71
N GLU A 173 4.12 -14.15 -18.91
CA GLU A 173 3.94 -15.20 -19.93
C GLU A 173 5.29 -15.82 -20.32
N ARG A 174 6.31 -14.98 -20.55
CA ARG A 174 7.68 -15.41 -20.87
C ARG A 174 8.47 -15.96 -19.69
N GLY A 175 8.02 -15.72 -18.46
CA GLY A 175 8.73 -16.11 -17.24
C GLY A 175 9.99 -15.30 -16.95
N HIS A 176 10.08 -14.08 -17.46
CA HIS A 176 11.07 -13.09 -17.03
C HIS A 176 10.73 -12.51 -15.64
N VAL A 177 9.45 -12.52 -15.29
CA VAL A 177 8.97 -12.39 -13.91
C VAL A 177 8.17 -13.61 -13.46
N GLU A 178 8.25 -13.97 -12.18
CA GLU A 178 7.41 -15.03 -11.61
C GLU A 178 5.95 -14.62 -11.49
N TYR A 179 5.70 -13.37 -11.09
CA TYR A 179 4.36 -12.83 -10.88
C TYR A 179 4.23 -11.41 -11.43
N GLY A 180 3.03 -11.03 -11.83
CA GLY A 180 2.68 -9.66 -12.20
C GLY A 180 1.63 -9.09 -11.25
N LEU A 181 1.60 -7.77 -11.09
CA LEU A 181 0.53 -7.06 -10.38
C LEU A 181 -0.07 -5.97 -11.27
N VAL A 182 -1.36 -6.11 -11.55
CA VAL A 182 -2.11 -5.21 -12.44
C VAL A 182 -3.36 -4.66 -11.75
N PRO A 183 -3.63 -3.34 -11.80
CA PRO A 183 -4.88 -2.79 -11.25
C PRO A 183 -6.04 -3.19 -12.16
N ILE A 184 -7.14 -3.69 -11.60
CA ILE A 184 -8.30 -4.16 -12.38
C ILE A 184 -9.51 -3.23 -12.26
N GLU A 185 -9.66 -2.54 -11.13
CA GLU A 185 -10.84 -1.74 -10.81
C GLU A 185 -10.50 -0.69 -9.75
N ASN A 186 -11.08 0.51 -9.87
CA ASN A 186 -11.02 1.56 -8.85
C ASN A 186 -12.44 1.97 -8.43
N SER A 187 -12.69 2.11 -7.12
CA SER A 187 -14.04 2.38 -6.58
C SER A 187 -14.67 3.72 -7.02
N ILE A 188 -13.88 4.63 -7.59
CA ILE A 188 -14.36 5.92 -8.12
C ILE A 188 -14.45 5.91 -9.67
N HIS A 189 -13.54 5.21 -10.37
CA HIS A 189 -13.40 5.30 -11.84
C HIS A 189 -13.83 4.03 -12.60
N GLY A 190 -14.18 2.95 -11.90
CA GLY A 190 -14.59 1.68 -12.53
C GLY A 190 -13.41 0.81 -12.99
N GLY A 191 -13.64 -0.05 -13.97
CA GLY A 191 -12.67 -1.00 -14.49
C GLY A 191 -11.48 -0.35 -15.21
N VAL A 192 -10.30 -0.93 -15.04
CA VAL A 192 -9.07 -0.48 -15.71
C VAL A 192 -9.00 -1.07 -17.11
N THR A 193 -9.43 -0.27 -18.09
CA THR A 193 -9.38 -0.49 -19.54
C THR A 193 -8.20 -1.35 -19.99
N GLU A 194 -6.98 -0.92 -19.70
CA GLU A 194 -5.75 -1.53 -20.20
C GLU A 194 -5.51 -2.95 -19.66
N SER A 195 -5.92 -3.21 -18.42
CA SER A 195 -5.85 -4.55 -17.81
C SER A 195 -6.90 -5.48 -18.39
N LEU A 196 -8.13 -4.99 -18.59
CA LEU A 196 -9.21 -5.77 -19.19
C LEU A 196 -8.88 -6.13 -20.64
N ASP A 197 -8.35 -5.18 -21.43
CA ASP A 197 -7.95 -5.42 -22.81
C ASP A 197 -6.76 -6.40 -22.91
N ALA A 198 -5.82 -6.35 -21.96
CA ALA A 198 -4.75 -7.35 -21.86
C ALA A 198 -5.30 -8.76 -21.56
N PHE A 199 -6.33 -8.91 -20.71
CA PHE A 199 -7.03 -10.19 -20.54
C PHE A 199 -7.77 -10.66 -21.81
N ILE A 200 -8.37 -9.75 -22.60
CA ILE A 200 -8.97 -10.10 -23.90
C ILE A 200 -7.91 -10.66 -24.86
N ALA A 201 -6.72 -10.06 -24.90
CA ALA A 201 -5.60 -10.54 -25.71
C ALA A 201 -5.12 -11.93 -25.25
N GLN A 202 -5.05 -12.18 -23.94
CA GLN A 202 -4.69 -13.49 -23.37
C GLN A 202 -5.75 -14.58 -23.64
N GLY A 203 -7.03 -14.22 -23.75
CA GLY A 203 -8.12 -15.19 -24.03
C GLY A 203 -8.04 -15.89 -25.40
N ALA A 204 -7.24 -15.36 -26.33
CA ALA A 204 -6.97 -15.99 -27.62
C ALA A 204 -5.84 -17.05 -27.59
N ARG A 205 -5.11 -17.17 -26.47
CA ARG A 205 -3.97 -18.10 -26.33
C ARG A 205 -4.41 -19.48 -25.86
N ASP A 206 -3.61 -20.49 -26.19
CA ASP A 206 -3.72 -21.85 -25.64
C ASP A 206 -3.67 -21.83 -24.11
N ASP A 207 -4.39 -22.76 -23.48
CA ASP A 207 -4.59 -22.73 -22.02
C ASP A 207 -3.26 -22.91 -21.25
N GLU A 208 -2.32 -23.71 -21.75
CA GLU A 208 -1.01 -23.91 -21.11
C GLU A 208 -0.15 -22.64 -21.06
N ALA A 209 -0.25 -21.77 -22.07
CA ALA A 209 0.50 -20.51 -22.16
C ALA A 209 -0.20 -19.33 -21.47
N ARG A 210 -1.45 -19.51 -21.02
CA ARG A 210 -2.32 -18.43 -20.56
C ARG A 210 -1.92 -17.88 -19.20
N VAL A 211 -1.79 -16.56 -19.11
CA VAL A 211 -1.66 -15.85 -17.84
C VAL A 211 -3.00 -15.82 -17.10
N ARG A 212 -2.98 -16.23 -15.83
CA ARG A 212 -4.16 -16.40 -14.95
C ARG A 212 -4.11 -15.46 -13.75
N VAL A 213 -5.29 -15.10 -13.22
CA VAL A 213 -5.40 -14.44 -11.91
C VAL A 213 -5.11 -15.45 -10.81
N TYR A 214 -4.10 -15.15 -10.01
CA TYR A 214 -3.55 -16.02 -8.97
C TYR A 214 -3.96 -15.59 -7.56
N ALA A 215 -4.12 -14.28 -7.34
CA ALA A 215 -4.68 -13.69 -6.11
C ALA A 215 -5.26 -12.31 -6.39
N GLU A 216 -6.06 -11.76 -5.47
CA GLU A 216 -6.47 -10.35 -5.51
C GLU A 216 -5.94 -9.56 -4.31
N VAL A 217 -5.76 -8.25 -4.52
CA VAL A 217 -5.26 -7.30 -3.53
C VAL A 217 -6.18 -6.08 -3.57
N GLN A 218 -6.54 -5.53 -2.40
CA GLN A 218 -7.30 -4.27 -2.31
C GLN A 218 -6.43 -3.25 -1.56
N LEU A 219 -6.26 -2.06 -2.12
CA LEU A 219 -5.40 -0.99 -1.59
C LEU A 219 -6.21 0.28 -1.38
N GLU A 220 -6.13 0.88 -0.19
CA GLU A 220 -6.63 2.23 0.08
C GLU A 220 -5.74 3.27 -0.61
N ILE A 221 -6.39 4.22 -1.30
CA ILE A 221 -5.74 5.23 -2.13
C ILE A 221 -5.78 6.56 -1.38
N HIS A 222 -4.73 6.82 -0.61
CA HIS A 222 -4.48 8.11 0.02
C HIS A 222 -3.50 8.94 -0.80
N HIS A 223 -3.84 10.21 -1.01
CA HIS A 223 -3.01 11.21 -1.65
C HIS A 223 -2.41 12.14 -0.61
N ALA A 224 -1.18 12.58 -0.86
CA ALA A 224 -0.46 13.55 -0.04
C ALA A 224 0.10 14.66 -0.94
N LEU A 225 0.03 15.92 -0.47
CA LEU A 225 0.82 16.99 -1.06
C LEU A 225 2.25 16.90 -0.52
N MET A 226 3.22 16.80 -1.42
CA MET A 226 4.64 16.65 -1.12
C MET A 226 5.45 17.76 -1.79
N ALA A 227 6.37 18.39 -1.05
CA ALA A 227 7.29 19.39 -1.57
C ALA A 227 8.56 19.49 -0.70
N ASN A 228 9.61 20.13 -1.24
CA ASN A 228 10.84 20.44 -0.51
C ASN A 228 11.00 21.95 -0.22
N CYS A 229 9.93 22.72 -0.43
CA CYS A 229 9.80 24.12 -0.04
C CYS A 229 8.73 24.27 1.05
N ALA A 230 8.65 25.44 1.68
CA ALA A 230 7.63 25.69 2.71
C ALA A 230 6.20 25.72 2.10
N PRO A 231 5.15 25.34 2.85
CA PRO A 231 3.79 25.25 2.31
C PRO A 231 3.25 26.51 1.63
N ASP A 232 3.66 27.69 2.08
CA ASP A 232 3.30 29.00 1.53
C ASP A 232 4.06 29.37 0.25
N GLN A 233 5.17 28.69 -0.03
CA GLN A 233 6.02 28.87 -1.22
C GLN A 233 5.55 28.04 -2.42
N VAL A 234 4.53 27.19 -2.29
CA VAL A 234 4.01 26.35 -3.37
C VAL A 234 3.19 27.20 -4.36
N HIS A 235 3.58 27.19 -5.62
CA HIS A 235 2.94 27.92 -6.72
C HIS A 235 2.59 27.01 -7.91
N THR A 236 3.27 25.88 -8.08
CA THR A 236 2.99 24.87 -9.11
C THR A 236 2.80 23.51 -8.44
N ILE A 237 1.79 22.76 -8.85
CA ILE A 237 1.48 21.42 -8.30
C ILE A 237 1.38 20.43 -9.46
N TYR A 238 2.21 19.39 -9.43
CA TYR A 238 2.22 18.32 -10.43
C TYR A 238 1.39 17.11 -9.96
N SER A 239 0.57 16.53 -10.85
CA SER A 239 -0.03 15.20 -10.68
C SER A 239 -0.70 14.73 -11.98
N LYS A 240 -1.40 13.59 -11.96
CA LYS A 240 -2.22 13.14 -13.09
C LYS A 240 -3.65 13.72 -13.02
N PRO A 241 -4.37 13.90 -14.16
CA PRO A 241 -5.69 14.55 -14.20
C PRO A 241 -6.73 13.94 -13.24
N GLU A 242 -6.74 12.62 -13.10
CA GLU A 242 -7.66 11.92 -12.18
C GLU A 242 -7.36 12.23 -10.71
N VAL A 243 -6.09 12.48 -10.35
CA VAL A 243 -5.71 12.81 -8.96
C VAL A 243 -6.07 14.26 -8.62
N PHE A 244 -5.88 15.20 -9.54
CA PHE A 244 -6.43 16.56 -9.36
C PHE A 244 -7.95 16.56 -9.21
N SER A 245 -8.64 15.69 -9.96
CA SER A 245 -10.10 15.53 -9.83
C SER A 245 -10.51 14.90 -8.49
N GLN A 246 -9.66 14.08 -7.89
CA GLN A 246 -9.86 13.45 -6.57
C GLN A 246 -9.48 14.34 -5.37
N CYS A 247 -8.79 15.47 -5.58
CA CYS A 247 -8.36 16.39 -4.51
C CYS A 247 -8.85 17.82 -4.76
N ARG A 248 -9.92 17.98 -5.54
CA ARG A 248 -10.37 19.25 -6.12
C ARG A 248 -10.81 20.22 -5.03
N ASN A 249 -11.60 19.77 -4.06
CA ASN A 249 -12.17 20.65 -3.04
C ASN A 249 -11.06 21.14 -2.09
N TRP A 250 -10.13 20.25 -1.74
CA TRP A 250 -8.97 20.59 -0.93
C TRP A 250 -8.06 21.60 -1.65
N LEU A 251 -7.71 21.37 -2.91
CA LEU A 251 -6.87 22.27 -3.72
C LEU A 251 -7.53 23.64 -3.91
N ALA A 252 -8.82 23.70 -4.21
CA ALA A 252 -9.56 24.96 -4.35
C ALA A 252 -9.60 25.78 -3.05
N THR A 253 -9.46 25.14 -1.89
CA THR A 253 -9.47 25.80 -0.58
C THR A 253 -8.07 26.23 -0.14
N GLN A 254 -7.08 25.34 -0.22
CA GLN A 254 -5.72 25.56 0.32
C GLN A 254 -4.79 26.23 -0.69
N TYR A 255 -4.95 25.93 -1.98
CA TYR A 255 -4.06 26.38 -3.06
C TYR A 255 -4.82 27.00 -4.26
N PRO A 256 -5.75 27.96 -4.05
CA PRO A 256 -6.60 28.52 -5.11
C PRO A 256 -5.87 29.28 -6.21
N LYS A 257 -4.57 29.58 -6.02
CA LYS A 257 -3.71 30.30 -6.97
C LYS A 257 -2.61 29.43 -7.58
N ALA A 258 -2.53 28.15 -7.22
CA ALA A 258 -1.47 27.29 -7.73
C ALA A 258 -1.77 26.79 -9.15
N GLU A 259 -0.75 26.76 -9.99
CA GLU A 259 -0.82 26.16 -11.33
C GLU A 259 -0.84 24.63 -11.21
N LEU A 260 -1.90 23.99 -11.71
CA LEU A 260 -2.03 22.53 -11.72
C LEU A 260 -1.50 21.97 -13.03
N VAL A 261 -0.35 21.29 -13.00
CA VAL A 261 0.34 20.79 -14.20
C VAL A 261 0.13 19.27 -14.35
N PRO A 262 -0.62 18.82 -15.38
CA PRO A 262 -0.87 17.40 -15.60
C PRO A 262 0.36 16.66 -16.14
N VAL A 263 0.64 15.48 -15.57
CA VAL A 263 1.73 14.58 -15.96
C VAL A 263 1.25 13.12 -16.01
N ALA A 264 2.03 12.24 -16.65
CA ALA A 264 1.65 10.85 -16.94
C ALA A 264 1.32 9.98 -15.71
N SER A 265 1.86 10.28 -14.52
CA SER A 265 1.52 9.57 -13.29
C SER A 265 1.82 10.40 -12.04
N SER A 266 1.17 10.07 -10.92
CA SER A 266 1.42 10.72 -9.62
C SER A 266 2.84 10.44 -9.10
N SER A 267 3.40 9.26 -9.35
CA SER A 267 4.80 8.98 -9.01
C SER A 267 5.79 9.74 -9.92
N ARG A 268 5.45 9.98 -11.20
CA ARG A 268 6.25 10.87 -12.07
C ARG A 268 6.21 12.33 -11.58
N ALA A 269 5.09 12.80 -11.03
CA ALA A 269 5.04 14.12 -10.41
C ALA A 269 6.03 14.28 -9.25
N VAL A 270 6.12 13.29 -8.36
CA VAL A 270 7.08 13.31 -7.25
C VAL A 270 8.52 13.28 -7.76
N GLN A 271 8.82 12.47 -8.79
CA GLN A 271 10.15 12.48 -9.43
C GLN A 271 10.52 13.85 -10.02
N ILE A 272 9.57 14.60 -10.59
CA ILE A 272 9.82 15.94 -11.15
C ILE A 272 10.23 16.91 -10.03
N VAL A 273 9.50 16.94 -8.90
CA VAL A 273 9.82 17.79 -7.74
C VAL A 273 11.16 17.39 -7.11
N ALA A 274 11.44 16.09 -7.01
CA ALA A 274 12.74 15.58 -6.56
C ALA A 274 13.87 16.06 -7.47
N GLN A 275 13.73 15.91 -8.80
CA GLN A 275 14.71 16.34 -9.80
C GLN A 275 14.97 17.85 -9.75
N GLN A 276 13.93 18.68 -9.53
CA GLN A 276 14.07 20.13 -9.36
C GLN A 276 14.76 20.54 -8.04
N SER A 277 14.84 19.63 -7.06
CA SER A 277 15.47 19.85 -5.75
C SER A 277 16.98 19.52 -5.73
N VAL A 278 17.48 18.77 -6.72
CA VAL A 278 18.89 18.30 -6.75
C VAL A 278 19.86 19.47 -6.91
N GLY A 279 20.95 19.45 -6.13
CA GLY A 279 22.09 20.38 -6.28
C GLY A 279 21.89 21.77 -5.69
N ARG A 280 20.80 22.00 -4.93
CA ARG A 280 20.49 23.31 -4.32
C ARG A 280 21.17 23.52 -2.97
N THR A 281 21.58 24.75 -2.72
CA THR A 281 22.16 25.16 -1.43
C THR A 281 21.05 25.45 -0.41
N PRO A 282 21.16 25.02 0.87
CA PRO A 282 20.22 25.42 1.91
C PRO A 282 20.14 26.96 2.03
N GLY A 283 18.96 27.53 1.74
CA GLY A 283 18.72 28.98 1.76
C GLY A 283 18.55 29.64 0.39
N GLU A 284 18.81 28.94 -0.72
CA GLU A 284 18.39 29.41 -2.05
C GLU A 284 16.86 29.32 -2.20
N PRO A 285 16.20 30.27 -2.89
CA PRO A 285 14.78 30.17 -3.21
C PRO A 285 14.49 28.86 -3.97
N GLY A 286 13.79 27.94 -3.29
CA GLY A 286 13.46 26.61 -3.79
C GLY A 286 12.63 26.67 -5.08
N PRO A 287 12.45 25.54 -5.79
CA PRO A 287 11.37 25.47 -6.76
C PRO A 287 10.07 25.58 -5.97
N SER A 288 9.18 26.49 -6.36
CA SER A 288 7.82 26.63 -5.81
C SER A 288 6.90 25.47 -6.23
N ALA A 289 7.43 24.25 -6.26
CA ALA A 289 6.82 23.07 -6.85
C ALA A 289 6.47 22.03 -5.78
N ALA A 290 5.23 21.55 -5.84
CA ALA A 290 4.77 20.39 -5.09
C ALA A 290 4.25 19.30 -6.03
N ALA A 291 4.08 18.10 -5.51
CA ALA A 291 3.49 16.96 -6.21
C ALA A 291 2.38 16.32 -5.37
N ILE A 292 1.36 15.78 -6.03
CA ILE A 292 0.36 14.93 -5.39
C ILE A 292 0.58 13.48 -5.79
N GLY A 293 0.77 12.62 -4.78
CA GLY A 293 0.92 11.18 -4.93
C GLY A 293 0.82 10.47 -3.57
N ASN A 294 1.26 9.22 -3.48
CA ASN A 294 1.34 8.52 -2.19
C ASN A 294 2.63 8.86 -1.43
N ALA A 295 2.61 8.73 -0.11
CA ALA A 295 3.73 9.05 0.77
C ALA A 295 5.00 8.22 0.48
N LEU A 296 4.87 6.95 0.08
CA LEU A 296 6.01 6.08 -0.27
C LEU A 296 6.83 6.67 -1.43
N ALA A 297 6.19 7.34 -2.40
CA ALA A 297 6.93 8.05 -3.45
C ALA A 297 7.77 9.20 -2.87
N GLY A 298 7.25 9.96 -1.90
CA GLY A 298 8.00 11.00 -1.20
C GLY A 298 9.22 10.45 -0.47
N GLU A 299 9.05 9.36 0.27
CA GLU A 299 10.14 8.64 0.95
C GLU A 299 11.22 8.15 -0.04
N LEU A 300 10.81 7.51 -1.15
CA LEU A 300 11.72 6.95 -2.16
C LEU A 300 12.54 8.01 -2.91
N TYR A 301 11.99 9.22 -3.09
CA TYR A 301 12.62 10.28 -3.89
C TYR A 301 13.09 11.49 -3.09
N GLY A 302 13.02 11.44 -1.75
CA GLY A 302 13.43 12.55 -0.88
C GLY A 302 12.58 13.80 -1.06
N VAL A 303 11.25 13.65 -1.15
CA VAL A 303 10.29 14.75 -1.18
C VAL A 303 9.40 14.72 0.06
N HIS A 304 9.45 15.76 0.88
CA HIS A 304 8.75 15.76 2.18
C HIS A 304 7.23 15.86 2.03
N VAL A 305 6.49 15.08 2.83
CA VAL A 305 5.03 15.21 2.95
C VAL A 305 4.70 16.49 3.72
N LEU A 306 4.01 17.43 3.07
CA LEU A 306 3.47 18.63 3.72
C LEU A 306 2.11 18.34 4.34
N PHE A 307 1.22 17.71 3.58
CA PHE A 307 -0.15 17.38 4.00
C PHE A 307 -0.52 15.97 3.55
N PRO A 308 -0.76 15.03 4.47
CA PRO A 308 -1.27 13.70 4.15
C PRO A 308 -2.80 13.71 3.99
N ARG A 309 -3.34 12.73 3.25
CA ARG A 309 -4.78 12.44 3.12
C ARG A 309 -5.59 13.65 2.62
N ILE A 310 -5.20 14.18 1.46
CA ILE A 310 -5.81 15.37 0.83
C ILE A 310 -6.93 15.04 -0.17
N GLU A 311 -7.26 13.76 -0.34
CA GLU A 311 -8.36 13.30 -1.19
C GLU A 311 -9.74 13.74 -0.68
N ASP A 312 -10.62 14.11 -1.61
CA ASP A 312 -12.00 14.53 -1.35
C ASP A 312 -12.89 13.35 -0.88
N ASN A 313 -12.49 12.09 -1.17
CA ASN A 313 -13.16 10.87 -0.72
C ASN A 313 -12.14 9.89 -0.10
N PRO A 314 -12.15 9.68 1.23
CA PRO A 314 -11.21 8.79 1.91
C PRO A 314 -11.47 7.30 1.68
N ASN A 315 -12.62 6.91 1.13
CA ASN A 315 -13.01 5.51 0.86
C ASN A 315 -12.63 5.07 -0.57
N ASN A 316 -11.54 5.63 -1.12
CA ASN A 316 -11.03 5.30 -2.44
C ASN A 316 -10.20 4.01 -2.38
N ILE A 317 -10.64 2.96 -3.09
CA ILE A 317 -9.98 1.65 -3.09
C ILE A 317 -9.68 1.26 -4.53
N THR A 318 -8.45 0.82 -4.80
CA THR A 318 -8.11 0.14 -6.06
C THR A 318 -7.90 -1.34 -5.80
N ARG A 319 -8.58 -2.17 -6.58
CA ARG A 319 -8.40 -3.62 -6.63
C ARG A 319 -7.33 -3.95 -7.68
N PHE A 320 -6.44 -4.86 -7.32
CA PHE A 320 -5.37 -5.37 -8.18
C PHE A 320 -5.48 -6.89 -8.26
N CYS A 321 -5.10 -7.44 -9.41
CA CYS A 321 -4.91 -8.87 -9.61
C CYS A 321 -3.41 -9.17 -9.56
N VAL A 322 -3.01 -10.14 -8.74
CA VAL A 322 -1.75 -10.87 -8.94
C VAL A 322 -1.98 -11.85 -10.08
N ILE A 323 -1.12 -11.83 -11.08
CA ILE A 323 -1.17 -12.71 -12.24
C ILE A 323 0.04 -13.65 -12.30
N ALA A 324 -0.16 -14.88 -12.76
CA ALA A 324 0.85 -15.93 -12.85
C ALA A 324 0.55 -16.87 -14.04
N ARG A 325 1.46 -17.80 -14.37
CA ARG A 325 1.19 -18.85 -15.37
C ARG A 325 0.36 -19.99 -14.77
N GLN A 326 0.66 -20.36 -13.53
CA GLN A 326 -0.02 -21.40 -12.77
C GLN A 326 -1.37 -20.94 -12.16
N SER A 327 -2.28 -21.89 -11.97
CA SER A 327 -3.53 -21.70 -11.21
C SER A 327 -3.29 -21.75 -9.69
N ALA A 328 -4.07 -21.00 -8.91
CA ALA A 328 -4.12 -21.21 -7.47
C ALA A 328 -4.93 -22.49 -7.13
N LEU A 329 -4.74 -23.00 -5.91
CA LEU A 329 -5.55 -24.07 -5.35
C LEU A 329 -6.68 -23.48 -4.51
N ARG A 330 -7.79 -24.22 -4.38
CA ARG A 330 -8.95 -23.86 -3.56
C ARG A 330 -8.56 -23.59 -2.11
N SER A 331 -9.00 -22.46 -1.57
CA SER A 331 -8.83 -22.08 -0.16
C SER A 331 -10.10 -22.26 0.68
N GLY A 332 -11.27 -22.37 0.04
CA GLY A 332 -12.58 -22.52 0.69
C GLY A 332 -13.34 -21.20 0.90
N ASP A 333 -12.70 -20.05 0.64
CA ASP A 333 -13.35 -18.74 0.49
C ASP A 333 -12.73 -18.05 -0.73
N ASP A 334 -13.06 -18.59 -1.90
CA ASP A 334 -12.45 -18.24 -3.18
C ASP A 334 -13.36 -17.33 -4.02
N LYS A 335 -12.74 -16.69 -5.02
CA LYS A 335 -13.39 -15.94 -6.09
C LYS A 335 -12.90 -16.50 -7.43
N THR A 336 -13.77 -16.53 -8.42
CA THR A 336 -13.46 -16.94 -9.79
C THR A 336 -13.77 -15.80 -10.75
N SER A 337 -12.73 -15.27 -11.40
CA SER A 337 -12.86 -14.27 -12.46
C SER A 337 -13.13 -14.96 -13.80
N ILE A 338 -14.13 -14.48 -14.53
CA ILE A 338 -14.63 -15.09 -15.77
C ILE A 338 -14.77 -14.00 -16.83
N MET A 339 -14.29 -14.29 -18.04
CA MET A 339 -14.44 -13.44 -19.22
C MET A 339 -15.28 -14.19 -20.26
N PHE A 340 -16.33 -13.57 -20.79
CA PHE A 340 -17.17 -14.21 -21.81
C PHE A 340 -17.73 -13.22 -22.83
N ALA A 341 -17.98 -13.68 -24.05
CA ALA A 341 -18.74 -12.92 -25.05
C ALA A 341 -20.08 -13.62 -25.31
N THR A 342 -21.19 -12.90 -25.21
CA THR A 342 -22.52 -13.48 -25.43
C THR A 342 -22.80 -13.71 -26.92
N VAL A 343 -23.75 -14.60 -27.23
CA VAL A 343 -24.39 -14.57 -28.55
C VAL A 343 -25.09 -13.21 -28.75
N ASN A 344 -25.10 -12.67 -29.98
CA ASN A 344 -25.75 -11.39 -30.26
C ASN A 344 -27.27 -11.61 -30.47
N LYS A 345 -27.98 -11.85 -29.36
CA LYS A 345 -29.44 -12.08 -29.32
C LYS A 345 -30.03 -11.40 -28.08
N PRO A 346 -31.29 -10.91 -28.13
CA PRO A 346 -32.00 -10.43 -26.94
C PRO A 346 -31.98 -11.47 -25.81
N GLY A 347 -31.78 -11.01 -24.57
CA GLY A 347 -31.75 -11.88 -23.39
C GLY A 347 -30.47 -12.71 -23.19
N ALA A 348 -29.49 -12.69 -24.10
CA ALA A 348 -28.32 -13.57 -23.99
C ALA A 348 -27.49 -13.36 -22.70
N LEU A 349 -27.28 -12.11 -22.28
CA LEU A 349 -26.65 -11.81 -20.99
C LEU A 349 -27.51 -12.27 -19.80
N VAL A 350 -28.83 -12.09 -19.90
CA VAL A 350 -29.78 -12.51 -18.85
C VAL A 350 -29.71 -14.03 -18.65
N SER A 351 -29.64 -14.83 -19.72
CA SER A 351 -29.48 -16.29 -19.63
C SER A 351 -28.21 -16.69 -18.87
N VAL A 352 -27.07 -16.05 -19.17
CA VAL A 352 -25.80 -16.31 -18.45
C VAL A 352 -25.93 -15.98 -16.97
N LEU A 353 -26.54 -14.85 -16.61
CA LEU A 353 -26.73 -14.46 -15.21
C LEU A 353 -27.75 -15.36 -14.48
N GLN A 354 -28.74 -15.87 -15.19
CA GLN A 354 -29.73 -16.83 -14.67
C GLN A 354 -29.09 -18.17 -14.27
N ASP A 355 -28.08 -18.66 -15.00
CA ASP A 355 -27.36 -19.89 -14.62
C ASP A 355 -26.63 -19.76 -13.28
N PHE A 356 -25.94 -18.64 -13.06
CA PHE A 356 -25.28 -18.37 -11.77
C PHE A 356 -26.31 -18.18 -10.64
N HIS A 357 -27.40 -17.47 -10.90
CA HIS A 357 -28.48 -17.29 -9.93
C HIS A 357 -29.14 -18.63 -9.53
N ALA A 358 -29.45 -19.50 -10.51
CA ALA A 358 -30.04 -20.82 -10.27
C ALA A 358 -29.10 -21.76 -9.49
N ALA A 359 -27.78 -21.58 -9.63
CA ALA A 359 -26.77 -22.30 -8.86
C ALA A 359 -26.50 -21.69 -7.46
N GLY A 360 -27.17 -20.59 -7.09
CA GLY A 360 -26.92 -19.87 -5.84
C GLY A 360 -25.58 -19.13 -5.78
N VAL A 361 -24.94 -18.92 -6.93
CA VAL A 361 -23.63 -18.26 -7.04
C VAL A 361 -23.81 -16.74 -7.00
N ASN A 362 -23.21 -16.10 -6.00
CA ASN A 362 -23.18 -14.64 -5.90
C ASN A 362 -22.14 -14.05 -6.87
N LEU A 363 -22.54 -13.02 -7.61
CA LEU A 363 -21.67 -12.27 -8.52
C LEU A 363 -21.31 -10.93 -7.88
N THR A 364 -20.02 -10.64 -7.78
CA THR A 364 -19.46 -9.51 -7.00
C THR A 364 -18.96 -8.34 -7.84
N HIS A 365 -18.82 -8.53 -9.15
CA HIS A 365 -18.41 -7.52 -10.11
C HIS A 365 -18.98 -7.89 -11.48
N ILE A 366 -19.35 -6.89 -12.27
CA ILE A 366 -19.69 -7.03 -13.69
C ILE A 366 -19.24 -5.77 -14.46
N ASP A 367 -18.43 -5.96 -15.49
CA ASP A 367 -18.02 -4.90 -16.42
C ASP A 367 -18.16 -5.37 -17.87
N LYS A 368 -18.25 -4.41 -18.81
CA LYS A 368 -18.39 -4.64 -20.25
C LYS A 368 -17.29 -3.91 -21.02
N ARG A 369 -16.68 -4.61 -21.97
CA ARG A 369 -15.69 -4.06 -22.91
C ARG A 369 -16.15 -4.30 -24.35
N PRO A 370 -16.06 -3.32 -25.25
CA PRO A 370 -16.13 -3.60 -26.68
C PRO A 370 -15.02 -4.59 -27.05
N SER A 371 -15.33 -5.65 -27.81
CA SER A 371 -14.35 -6.73 -28.05
C SER A 371 -13.16 -6.33 -28.94
N GLY A 372 -13.25 -5.20 -29.65
CA GLY A 372 -12.31 -4.76 -30.68
C GLY A 372 -12.32 -5.61 -31.97
N ARG A 373 -12.81 -6.86 -31.91
CA ARG A 373 -12.76 -7.83 -33.02
C ARG A 373 -13.87 -7.61 -34.07
N THR A 374 -15.08 -7.27 -33.64
CA THR A 374 -16.20 -6.93 -34.53
C THR A 374 -17.08 -5.83 -33.91
N ASN A 375 -17.59 -4.92 -34.75
CA ASN A 375 -18.47 -3.82 -34.32
C ASN A 375 -19.65 -4.33 -33.48
N TRP A 376 -19.93 -3.63 -32.37
CA TRP A 376 -21.06 -3.90 -31.46
C TRP A 376 -21.07 -5.28 -30.77
N SER A 377 -19.94 -6.00 -30.79
CA SER A 377 -19.75 -7.19 -29.94
C SER A 377 -19.06 -6.80 -28.62
N TYR A 378 -19.57 -7.35 -27.51
CA TYR A 378 -19.10 -7.05 -26.17
C TYR A 378 -18.53 -8.30 -25.50
N THR A 379 -17.44 -8.10 -24.78
CA THR A 379 -16.87 -9.03 -23.81
C THR A 379 -17.28 -8.55 -22.42
N PHE A 380 -17.78 -9.46 -21.59
CA PHE A 380 -18.16 -9.21 -20.21
C PHE A 380 -17.12 -9.84 -19.28
N PHE A 381 -16.84 -9.14 -18.20
CA PHE A 381 -16.01 -9.60 -17.09
C PHE A 381 -16.90 -9.73 -15.87
N ILE A 382 -16.88 -10.89 -15.20
CA ILE A 382 -17.61 -11.11 -13.94
C ILE A 382 -16.72 -11.81 -12.92
N ASP A 383 -16.99 -11.53 -11.64
CA ASP A 383 -16.38 -12.23 -10.51
C ASP A 383 -17.42 -13.01 -9.71
N ALA A 384 -17.38 -14.34 -9.82
CA ALA A 384 -18.22 -15.25 -9.05
C ALA A 384 -17.57 -15.60 -7.70
N GLN A 385 -18.37 -15.71 -6.63
CA GLN A 385 -17.91 -16.30 -5.36
C GLN A 385 -17.90 -17.84 -5.47
N GLY A 386 -16.82 -18.47 -5.01
CA GLY A 386 -16.54 -19.90 -5.16
C GLY A 386 -15.34 -20.19 -6.06
N HIS A 387 -14.82 -21.41 -5.97
CA HIS A 387 -13.72 -21.92 -6.81
C HIS A 387 -14.29 -22.68 -8.02
N ALA A 388 -13.68 -22.60 -9.20
CA ALA A 388 -14.22 -23.22 -10.42
C ALA A 388 -14.40 -24.75 -10.32
N SER A 389 -13.65 -25.41 -9.43
CA SER A 389 -13.79 -26.85 -9.14
C SER A 389 -14.90 -27.19 -8.14
N ASP A 390 -15.64 -26.21 -7.61
CA ASP A 390 -16.74 -26.47 -6.69
C ASP A 390 -17.97 -26.91 -7.48
N ALA A 391 -18.60 -28.01 -7.07
CA ALA A 391 -19.60 -28.72 -7.89
C ALA A 391 -20.83 -27.88 -8.29
N HIS A 392 -21.15 -26.81 -7.55
CA HIS A 392 -22.22 -25.88 -7.90
C HIS A 392 -21.76 -24.85 -8.95
N LEU A 393 -20.56 -24.28 -8.79
CA LEU A 393 -19.99 -23.31 -9.73
C LEU A 393 -19.55 -23.96 -11.05
N SER A 394 -18.98 -25.18 -11.04
CA SER A 394 -18.65 -25.93 -12.28
C SER A 394 -19.88 -26.13 -13.15
N LYS A 395 -21.00 -26.57 -12.55
CA LYS A 395 -22.28 -26.75 -13.26
C LYS A 395 -22.84 -25.43 -13.81
N ALA A 396 -22.72 -24.33 -13.05
CA ALA A 396 -23.11 -23.00 -13.53
C ALA A 396 -22.26 -22.56 -14.73
N LEU A 397 -20.94 -22.76 -14.67
CA LEU A 397 -20.00 -22.45 -15.75
C LEU A 397 -20.27 -23.27 -17.01
N GLU A 398 -20.54 -24.56 -16.87
CA GLU A 398 -20.93 -25.46 -17.98
C GLU A 398 -22.26 -25.04 -18.61
N SER A 399 -23.25 -24.67 -17.81
CA SER A 399 -24.54 -24.18 -18.31
C SER A 399 -24.38 -22.86 -19.05
N ALA A 400 -23.74 -21.87 -18.42
CA ALA A 400 -23.48 -20.53 -18.95
C ALA A 400 -22.69 -20.57 -20.27
N ARG A 401 -21.74 -21.50 -20.41
CA ARG A 401 -20.96 -21.69 -21.64
C ARG A 401 -21.84 -21.92 -22.88
N ARG A 402 -23.05 -22.48 -22.73
CA ARG A 402 -24.00 -22.72 -23.83
C ARG A 402 -24.66 -21.44 -24.35
N HIS A 403 -24.66 -20.37 -23.56
CA HIS A 403 -25.20 -19.05 -23.92
C HIS A 403 -24.12 -18.08 -24.46
N CYS A 404 -22.85 -18.50 -24.40
CA CYS A 404 -21.70 -17.71 -24.81
C CYS A 404 -21.13 -18.17 -26.16
N LYS A 405 -20.53 -17.24 -26.91
CA LYS A 405 -19.65 -17.56 -28.05
C LYS A 405 -18.31 -18.11 -27.56
N GLU A 406 -17.78 -17.48 -26.51
CA GLU A 406 -16.57 -17.89 -25.80
C GLU A 406 -16.75 -17.60 -24.30
N LEU A 407 -16.24 -18.49 -23.45
CA LEU A 407 -16.20 -18.33 -22.00
C LEU A 407 -14.85 -18.84 -21.50
N HIS A 408 -14.12 -17.98 -20.82
CA HIS A 408 -12.76 -18.20 -20.32
C HIS A 408 -12.75 -17.96 -18.82
N ILE A 409 -12.24 -18.92 -18.06
CA ILE A 409 -11.94 -18.71 -16.64
C ILE A 409 -10.58 -18.01 -16.61
N LEU A 410 -10.53 -16.79 -16.07
CA LEU A 410 -9.28 -16.04 -15.92
C LEU A 410 -8.48 -16.53 -14.70
N GLY A 411 -9.17 -17.07 -13.69
CA GLY A 411 -8.54 -17.72 -12.55
C GLY A 411 -9.53 -17.90 -11.40
N SER A 412 -9.28 -18.91 -10.57
CA SER A 412 -9.93 -19.09 -9.26
C SER A 412 -8.87 -18.94 -8.19
N TYR A 413 -9.14 -18.12 -7.17
CA TYR A 413 -8.13 -17.67 -6.22
C TYR A 413 -8.77 -17.25 -4.88
N PRO A 414 -8.01 -17.22 -3.77
CA PRO A 414 -8.55 -16.81 -2.46
C PRO A 414 -9.08 -15.38 -2.50
N ARG A 415 -10.30 -15.18 -2.00
CA ARG A 415 -10.94 -13.87 -1.94
C ARG A 415 -10.25 -13.00 -0.88
N SER A 416 -9.86 -11.79 -1.25
CA SER A 416 -9.31 -10.87 -0.25
C SER A 416 -10.41 -10.36 0.67
N LYS A 417 -10.19 -10.55 1.97
CA LYS A 417 -10.91 -9.87 3.07
C LYS A 417 -10.15 -8.62 3.56
N ARG A 418 -8.95 -8.38 3.00
CA ARG A 418 -7.97 -7.39 3.45
C ARG A 418 -7.98 -6.19 2.52
N ILE A 419 -8.17 -5.02 3.10
CA ILE A 419 -7.88 -3.73 2.49
C ILE A 419 -6.54 -3.26 3.08
N LEU A 420 -5.59 -2.93 2.22
CA LEU A 420 -4.25 -2.49 2.58
C LEU A 420 -4.23 -0.96 2.74
N ALA A 421 -4.34 -0.50 3.99
CA ALA A 421 -4.18 0.89 4.42
C ALA A 421 -2.70 1.36 4.36
#